data_AF-A0A6G7BZZ1-F1
#
_entry.id   AF-A0A6G7BZZ1-F1
#
_cell.length_a   1.000
_cell.length_b   1.000
_cell.length_c   1.000
_cell.angle_alpha   90.00
_cell.angle_beta   90.00
_cell.angle_gamma   90.00
#
_symmetry.space_group_name_H-M   'P 1'
#
loop_
_entity.id
_entity.type
_entity.pdbx_description
1 polymer ?
#
loop_
_entity_poly.entity_id
_entity_poly.type
_entity_poly.pdbx_seq_one_letter_code
_entity_poly.pdbx_strand_id
1 'polypeptide(L)'
;MKQQKKGNNGQRLNAMGWLSLLQVILLLVSIFVLSCKRENLDYTFDYRPNPDAEKASNIRLVNLSENAQLIANGDSLTNFFVPPQRSGYIPPEELTPPGTRYFPKDGRLGQSWTVPQDLFQTDGTVRLRTTFVPIPNKTIASHDVEFTVHDSYNTPKDYYLLINHESRVQKPDRLVEVPRSVTAPARPDHFKIRIINFAKKLMPTSAMEDITGPITLAYADGTPVGNSTTKIASDTWSDYVELPYGTYQFKLLTDDGRQIPAVGHTYYNTIDRFNSTMEMGGGAISRMSSGQTYAPVQTFQPGGIYTIVVHPKEFTWTTGTDDIRELQNGFQIIADISEPLNRTYAQIQLANAISGQDVVLQTKGQVTAATGYGKASNYLRVVGGQQHIVIETASGQALAAIDTELQPGQNYTAWLYMDQDKKAKALVAANNLAGTVYTGKEGAGNNATIDRVRSSYMFNFRFLNFCAALPYATFTNGEGRPFGTGSMDSGVNMAPGVLNILQPYTSLLYSASNDVGGPYQFMAYSSLPTRIPGDWLEQVKPMSSMQLVANPKLYTAVGRKVPLHEPGVYSIAVIGDLKSTSETRKAKFMVVKHTK
;
A
#
# COMPACT_ATOMS: atom_id res chain seq x y z
N MET A 1 49.60 -73.14 1.74
CA MET A 1 50.83 -73.76 1.22
C MET A 1 51.77 -72.66 0.75
N LYS A 2 53.02 -72.65 1.27
CA LYS A 2 54.32 -72.15 0.71
C LYS A 2 54.30 -70.90 -0.19
N GLN A 3 55.20 -69.92 -0.14
CA GLN A 3 56.47 -69.70 0.55
C GLN A 3 56.89 -68.26 0.20
N GLN A 4 57.59 -67.56 1.10
CA GLN A 4 58.44 -66.42 0.77
C GLN A 4 59.58 -66.83 -0.18
N LYS A 5 60.02 -65.91 -1.05
CA LYS A 5 61.46 -65.74 -1.33
C LYS A 5 61.82 -64.33 -1.83
N LYS A 6 62.90 -63.82 -1.24
CA LYS A 6 63.64 -62.58 -1.52
C LYS A 6 64.43 -62.63 -2.84
N GLY A 7 64.71 -61.46 -3.40
CA GLY A 7 65.82 -61.12 -4.31
C GLY A 7 65.66 -59.66 -4.75
N ASN A 8 66.26 -58.64 -4.14
CA ASN A 8 67.67 -58.22 -4.00
C ASN A 8 68.22 -57.43 -5.22
N ASN A 9 68.46 -56.13 -4.95
CA ASN A 9 69.45 -55.20 -5.50
C ASN A 9 69.48 -54.80 -6.98
N GLY A 10 69.52 -53.48 -7.19
CA GLY A 10 70.64 -52.89 -7.93
C GLY A 10 70.29 -51.88 -9.01
N GLN A 11 70.28 -50.60 -8.61
CA GLN A 11 70.77 -49.44 -9.37
C GLN A 11 70.38 -49.29 -10.85
N ARG A 12 69.58 -48.25 -11.13
CA ARG A 12 69.96 -47.11 -12.01
C ARG A 12 68.72 -46.25 -12.25
N LEU A 13 68.66 -45.09 -11.60
CA LEU A 13 67.89 -43.93 -12.05
C LEU A 13 68.53 -42.67 -11.48
N ASN A 14 69.80 -42.46 -11.86
CA ASN A 14 70.37 -41.13 -11.96
C ASN A 14 70.00 -40.60 -13.33
N ALA A 15 68.95 -39.78 -13.40
CA ALA A 15 68.72 -38.72 -14.39
C ALA A 15 67.22 -38.38 -14.43
N MET A 16 66.75 -37.56 -13.49
CA MET A 16 65.66 -36.64 -13.80
C MET A 16 65.87 -35.40 -12.94
N GLY A 17 66.19 -34.32 -13.66
CA GLY A 17 66.76 -33.11 -13.10
C GLY A 17 65.81 -32.43 -12.14
N TRP A 18 66.44 -31.80 -11.15
CA TRP A 18 65.88 -30.69 -10.39
C TRP A 18 65.22 -29.68 -11.34
N LEU A 19 63.90 -29.76 -11.46
CA LEU A 19 63.10 -28.57 -11.70
C LEU A 19 63.37 -27.67 -10.50
N SER A 20 64.15 -26.61 -10.72
CA SER A 20 64.45 -25.64 -9.69
C SER A 20 63.15 -25.16 -9.06
N LEU A 21 63.14 -24.93 -7.74
CA LEU A 21 62.00 -24.38 -7.02
C LEU A 21 61.43 -23.13 -7.73
N LEU A 22 62.31 -22.37 -8.41
CA LEU A 22 61.98 -21.23 -9.24
C LEU A 22 61.07 -21.58 -10.44
N GLN A 23 61.31 -22.70 -11.13
CA GLN A 23 60.45 -23.17 -12.22
C GLN A 23 59.10 -23.68 -11.71
N VAL A 24 59.06 -24.29 -10.52
CA VAL A 24 57.80 -24.69 -9.88
C VAL A 24 57.00 -23.46 -9.44
N ILE A 25 57.67 -22.43 -8.91
CA ILE A 25 57.06 -21.15 -8.54
C ILE A 25 56.58 -20.39 -9.78
N LEU A 26 57.37 -20.34 -10.87
CA LEU A 26 56.95 -19.73 -12.13
C LEU A 26 55.78 -20.47 -12.77
N LEU A 27 55.74 -21.81 -12.69
CA LEU A 27 54.60 -22.60 -13.14
C LEU A 27 53.35 -22.31 -12.29
N LEU A 28 53.48 -22.26 -10.96
CA LEU A 28 52.39 -21.90 -10.05
C LEU A 28 51.88 -20.47 -10.28
N VAL A 29 52.78 -19.50 -10.43
CA VAL A 29 52.43 -18.10 -10.75
C VAL A 29 51.76 -18.03 -12.12
N SER A 30 52.21 -18.78 -13.12
CA SER A 30 51.55 -18.83 -14.43
C SER A 30 50.14 -19.43 -14.35
N ILE A 31 49.88 -20.39 -13.45
CA ILE A 31 48.54 -20.94 -13.18
C ILE A 31 47.65 -19.89 -12.46
N PHE A 32 48.20 -19.06 -11.57
CA PHE A 32 47.46 -17.98 -10.92
C PHE A 32 47.16 -16.79 -11.86
N VAL A 33 48.00 -16.51 -12.85
CA VAL A 33 47.73 -15.46 -13.86
C VAL A 33 46.84 -15.96 -15.00
N LEU A 34 46.83 -17.28 -15.29
CA LEU A 34 45.93 -17.94 -16.24
C LEU A 34 44.62 -18.45 -15.60
N SER A 35 44.39 -18.21 -14.30
CA SER A 35 43.05 -18.24 -13.73
C SER A 35 42.28 -17.07 -14.34
N CYS A 36 41.83 -17.28 -15.59
CA CYS A 36 40.85 -16.48 -16.28
C CYS A 36 39.85 -15.99 -15.24
N LYS A 37 39.64 -14.68 -15.20
CA LYS A 37 38.38 -14.12 -14.71
C LYS A 37 37.31 -15.05 -15.26
N ARG A 38 36.66 -15.81 -14.38
CA ARG A 38 35.39 -16.43 -14.71
C ARG A 38 34.53 -15.21 -14.99
N GLU A 39 34.44 -14.83 -16.26
CA GLU A 39 33.38 -13.95 -16.70
C GLU A 39 32.15 -14.70 -16.24
N ASN A 40 31.55 -14.20 -15.15
CA ASN A 40 30.16 -14.45 -14.90
C ASN A 40 29.51 -13.86 -16.14
N LEU A 41 29.31 -14.69 -17.16
CA LEU A 41 28.28 -14.46 -18.15
C LEU A 41 27.03 -14.27 -17.31
N ASP A 42 26.71 -13.00 -17.05
CA ASP A 42 25.42 -12.61 -16.55
C ASP A 42 24.46 -13.06 -17.65
N TYR A 43 23.94 -14.28 -17.50
CA TYR A 43 22.73 -14.69 -18.18
C TYR A 43 21.63 -13.81 -17.60
N THR A 44 21.54 -12.57 -18.07
CA THR A 44 20.32 -11.79 -17.94
C THR A 44 19.34 -12.47 -18.88
N PHE A 45 18.58 -13.42 -18.34
CA PHE A 45 17.37 -13.87 -19.00
C PHE A 45 16.47 -12.66 -19.16
N ASP A 46 16.22 -12.27 -20.41
CA ASP A 46 15.25 -11.24 -20.71
C ASP A 46 13.85 -11.84 -20.47
N TYR A 47 13.37 -11.72 -19.24
CA TYR A 47 12.02 -12.13 -18.85
C TYR A 47 10.96 -11.11 -19.28
N ARG A 48 11.30 -10.10 -20.10
CA ARG A 48 10.30 -9.16 -20.60
C ARG A 48 9.28 -9.94 -21.44
N PRO A 49 7.98 -9.81 -21.13
CA PRO A 49 6.93 -10.48 -21.91
C PRO A 49 6.89 -10.04 -23.38
N ASN A 50 7.45 -8.87 -23.71
CA ASN A 50 7.67 -8.39 -25.07
C ASN A 50 9.10 -7.81 -25.18
N PRO A 51 10.02 -8.45 -25.93
CA PRO A 51 11.40 -7.99 -26.08
C PRO A 51 11.55 -6.78 -27.02
N ASP A 52 10.54 -6.50 -27.87
CA ASP A 52 10.65 -5.59 -29.02
C ASP A 52 10.59 -4.10 -28.69
N ALA A 53 10.41 -3.73 -27.40
CA ALA A 53 10.43 -2.33 -26.92
C ALA A 53 9.64 -1.36 -27.84
N GLU A 54 8.41 -1.74 -28.19
CA GLU A 54 7.56 -0.97 -29.10
C GLU A 54 7.39 0.47 -28.61
N LYS A 55 7.48 1.43 -29.54
CA LYS A 55 7.35 2.85 -29.21
C LYS A 55 5.90 3.14 -28.81
N ALA A 56 5.72 3.66 -27.60
CA ALA A 56 4.41 4.03 -27.07
C ALA A 56 3.83 5.27 -27.77
N SER A 57 2.54 5.26 -28.09
CA SER A 57 1.81 6.48 -28.51
C SER A 57 1.39 7.32 -27.30
N ASN A 58 0.78 8.48 -27.55
CA ASN A 58 0.20 9.30 -26.48
C ASN A 58 -1.23 8.89 -26.10
N ILE A 59 -1.74 7.83 -26.75
CA ILE A 59 -3.09 7.32 -26.59
C ILE A 59 -3.11 6.10 -25.69
N ARG A 60 -4.01 6.12 -24.70
CA ARG A 60 -4.18 5.01 -23.77
C ARG A 60 -5.66 4.65 -23.65
N LEU A 61 -5.94 3.36 -23.68
CA LEU A 61 -7.25 2.81 -23.36
C LEU A 61 -7.33 2.57 -21.85
N VAL A 62 -8.44 2.95 -21.24
CA VAL A 62 -8.77 2.65 -19.86
C VAL A 62 -10.06 1.82 -19.86
N ASN A 63 -9.92 0.53 -19.59
CA ASN A 63 -10.99 -0.46 -19.68
C ASN A 63 -11.73 -0.59 -18.36
N LEU A 64 -12.83 0.15 -18.20
CA LEU A 64 -13.74 0.05 -17.05
C LEU A 64 -14.89 -0.96 -17.31
N SER A 65 -15.12 -1.26 -18.59
CA SER A 65 -16.09 -2.20 -19.16
C SER A 65 -15.82 -3.68 -18.89
N GLU A 66 -14.61 -4.08 -18.52
CA GLU A 66 -14.21 -5.51 -18.51
C GLU A 66 -14.25 -6.19 -19.90
N ASN A 67 -14.28 -5.40 -20.98
CA ASN A 67 -14.12 -5.93 -22.33
C ASN A 67 -12.76 -6.63 -22.44
N ALA A 68 -12.77 -7.92 -22.76
CA ALA A 68 -11.56 -8.74 -22.75
C ALA A 68 -10.85 -8.80 -24.10
N GLN A 69 -11.49 -8.30 -25.17
CA GLN A 69 -10.97 -8.41 -26.54
C GLN A 69 -10.73 -7.05 -27.18
N LEU A 70 -9.72 -7.01 -28.06
CA LEU A 70 -9.32 -5.84 -28.81
C LEU A 70 -8.97 -6.20 -30.26
N ILE A 71 -9.55 -5.46 -31.19
CA ILE A 71 -9.24 -5.48 -32.62
C ILE A 71 -8.76 -4.08 -33.03
N ALA A 72 -7.69 -4.02 -33.82
CA ALA A 72 -7.17 -2.78 -34.38
C ALA A 72 -7.06 -2.91 -35.91
N ASN A 73 -7.64 -1.97 -36.65
CA ASN A 73 -7.67 -1.95 -38.12
C ASN A 73 -8.20 -3.25 -38.78
N GLY A 74 -9.03 -4.01 -38.05
CA GLY A 74 -9.55 -5.31 -38.50
C GLY A 74 -8.73 -6.51 -38.00
N ASP A 75 -7.52 -6.30 -37.49
CA ASP A 75 -6.65 -7.35 -36.96
C ASP A 75 -6.93 -7.60 -35.47
N SER A 76 -7.06 -8.86 -35.10
CA SER A 76 -7.27 -9.27 -33.72
C SER A 76 -5.95 -9.19 -32.94
N LEU A 77 -5.89 -8.33 -31.93
CA LEU A 77 -4.72 -8.20 -31.07
C LEU A 77 -4.78 -9.14 -29.88
N THR A 78 -5.98 -9.54 -29.48
CA THR A 78 -6.27 -10.55 -28.45
C THR A 78 -6.63 -11.90 -29.10
N ASN A 79 -6.68 -12.98 -28.30
CA ASN A 79 -6.80 -14.35 -28.82
C ASN A 79 -8.24 -14.87 -28.99
N PHE A 80 -9.28 -14.13 -28.57
CA PHE A 80 -10.69 -14.55 -28.63
C PHE A 80 -10.96 -15.96 -28.05
N PHE A 81 -10.14 -16.38 -27.08
CA PHE A 81 -10.18 -17.73 -26.53
C PHE A 81 -11.46 -18.00 -25.73
N VAL A 82 -12.15 -19.09 -26.06
CA VAL A 82 -13.28 -19.65 -25.29
C VAL A 82 -12.82 -20.94 -24.62
N PRO A 83 -12.86 -21.04 -23.28
CA PRO A 83 -12.47 -22.26 -22.59
C PRO A 83 -13.42 -23.42 -22.95
N PRO A 84 -12.91 -24.64 -23.14
CA PRO A 84 -13.73 -25.80 -23.45
C PRO A 84 -14.75 -26.05 -22.34
N GLN A 85 -15.98 -26.40 -22.74
CA GLN A 85 -17.08 -26.72 -21.82
C GLN A 85 -17.36 -28.22 -21.93
N ARG A 86 -16.73 -29.03 -21.07
CA ARG A 86 -16.98 -30.48 -20.99
C ARG A 86 -17.00 -30.95 -19.54
N SER A 87 -17.85 -31.94 -19.26
CA SER A 87 -17.93 -32.56 -17.92
C SER A 87 -16.63 -33.30 -17.58
N GLY A 88 -16.20 -33.20 -16.31
CA GLY A 88 -14.97 -33.82 -15.81
C GLY A 88 -13.83 -32.83 -15.62
N TYR A 89 -12.64 -33.36 -15.32
CA TYR A 89 -11.44 -32.54 -15.16
C TYR A 89 -11.00 -31.97 -16.52
N ILE A 90 -10.83 -30.65 -16.58
CA ILE A 90 -10.22 -29.96 -17.71
C ILE A 90 -8.81 -29.55 -17.25
N PRO A 91 -7.74 -29.98 -17.94
CA PRO A 91 -6.39 -29.59 -17.61
C PRO A 91 -6.25 -28.05 -17.57
N PRO A 92 -5.53 -27.46 -16.60
CA PRO A 92 -5.34 -26.01 -16.49
C PRO A 92 -4.77 -25.38 -17.78
N GLU A 93 -3.97 -26.12 -18.52
CA GLU A 93 -3.39 -25.71 -19.80
C GLU A 93 -4.47 -25.48 -20.87
N GLU A 94 -5.56 -26.25 -20.82
CA GLU A 94 -6.73 -26.09 -21.70
C GLU A 94 -7.70 -25.00 -21.21
N LEU A 95 -7.54 -24.49 -19.99
CA LEU A 95 -8.33 -23.38 -19.44
C LEU A 95 -7.63 -22.03 -19.59
N THR A 96 -6.34 -22.05 -19.91
CA THR A 96 -5.51 -20.85 -19.94
C THR A 96 -5.39 -20.33 -21.38
N PRO A 97 -5.88 -19.11 -21.65
CA PRO A 97 -5.78 -18.52 -22.98
C PRO A 97 -4.31 -18.24 -23.37
N PRO A 98 -3.86 -18.56 -24.60
CA PRO A 98 -2.48 -18.32 -25.01
C PRO A 98 -2.17 -16.83 -25.17
N GLY A 99 -0.98 -16.38 -24.76
CA GLY A 99 -0.55 -14.99 -24.98
C GLY A 99 -0.51 -14.58 -26.46
N THR A 100 -0.68 -13.29 -26.74
CA THR A 100 -0.45 -12.68 -28.06
C THR A 100 0.75 -11.73 -28.02
N ARG A 101 1.21 -11.21 -29.17
CA ARG A 101 2.29 -10.21 -29.23
C ARG A 101 2.03 -9.00 -28.32
N TYR A 102 0.82 -8.44 -28.40
CA TYR A 102 0.44 -7.25 -27.64
C TYR A 102 -0.07 -7.56 -26.23
N PHE A 103 -0.52 -8.80 -25.98
CA PHE A 103 -1.03 -9.27 -24.68
C PHE A 103 -0.39 -10.63 -24.31
N PRO A 104 0.92 -10.66 -23.99
CA PRO A 104 1.68 -11.91 -23.84
C PRO A 104 1.29 -12.74 -22.59
N LYS A 105 0.63 -12.12 -21.60
CA LYS A 105 0.29 -12.80 -20.34
C LYS A 105 -0.85 -13.81 -20.51
N ASP A 106 -1.95 -13.40 -21.13
CA ASP A 106 -3.19 -14.18 -21.24
C ASP A 106 -3.97 -13.89 -22.54
N GLY A 107 -3.39 -13.09 -23.44
CA GLY A 107 -4.01 -12.71 -24.70
C GLY A 107 -5.28 -11.87 -24.54
N ARG A 108 -5.48 -11.20 -23.40
CA ARG A 108 -6.68 -10.40 -23.08
C ARG A 108 -6.35 -8.93 -22.81
N LEU A 109 -7.30 -8.06 -23.14
CA LEU A 109 -7.22 -6.64 -22.81
C LEU A 109 -7.33 -6.44 -21.29
N GLY A 110 -6.28 -5.87 -20.69
CA GLY A 110 -6.25 -5.51 -19.27
C GLY A 110 -7.04 -4.23 -18.95
N GLN A 111 -6.86 -3.73 -17.72
CA GLN A 111 -7.49 -2.49 -17.24
C GLN A 111 -6.96 -1.23 -17.94
N SER A 112 -5.69 -1.21 -18.35
CA SER A 112 -5.10 -0.11 -19.09
C SER A 112 -4.11 -0.62 -20.12
N TRP A 113 -4.09 0.00 -21.29
CA TRP A 113 -3.20 -0.36 -22.37
C TRP A 113 -2.85 0.88 -23.19
N THR A 114 -1.56 1.15 -23.37
CA THR A 114 -1.09 2.24 -24.23
C THR A 114 -1.02 1.70 -25.65
N VAL A 115 -1.64 2.39 -26.60
CA VAL A 115 -1.69 1.95 -28.00
C VAL A 115 -0.28 2.07 -28.59
N PRO A 116 0.33 0.98 -29.11
CA PRO A 116 1.62 1.04 -29.80
C PRO A 116 1.58 1.94 -31.04
N GLN A 117 2.67 2.66 -31.34
CA GLN A 117 2.75 3.53 -32.52
C GLN A 117 2.68 2.76 -33.84
N ASP A 118 3.09 1.49 -33.87
CA ASP A 118 3.09 0.66 -35.08
C ASP A 118 1.68 0.27 -35.57
N LEU A 119 0.65 0.44 -34.73
CA LEU A 119 -0.75 0.22 -35.11
C LEU A 119 -1.39 1.42 -35.82
N PHE A 120 -0.77 2.59 -35.76
CA PHE A 120 -1.29 3.78 -36.41
C PHE A 120 -0.99 3.77 -37.90
N GLN A 121 -2.00 4.10 -38.70
CA GLN A 121 -1.86 4.30 -40.12
C GLN A 121 -1.03 5.55 -40.41
N THR A 122 -0.65 5.74 -41.68
CA THR A 122 0.17 6.88 -42.11
C THR A 122 -0.48 8.25 -41.86
N ASP A 123 -1.80 8.29 -41.71
CA ASP A 123 -2.57 9.49 -41.36
C ASP A 123 -2.62 9.75 -39.84
N GLY A 124 -1.95 8.93 -39.03
CA GLY A 124 -1.92 9.05 -37.58
C GLY A 124 -3.16 8.49 -36.89
N THR A 125 -4.01 7.71 -37.58
CA THR A 125 -5.22 7.13 -37.00
C THR A 125 -5.14 5.61 -36.80
N VAL A 126 -5.94 5.09 -35.88
CA VAL A 126 -6.20 3.65 -35.74
C VAL A 126 -7.67 3.43 -35.39
N ARG A 127 -8.30 2.49 -36.09
CA ARG A 127 -9.67 2.06 -35.81
C ARG A 127 -9.63 0.92 -34.80
N LEU A 128 -10.26 1.12 -33.65
CA LEU A 128 -10.29 0.17 -32.54
C LEU A 128 -11.71 -0.38 -32.36
N ARG A 129 -11.80 -1.68 -32.06
CA ARG A 129 -13.03 -2.32 -31.59
C ARG A 129 -12.72 -3.12 -30.33
N THR A 130 -13.42 -2.83 -29.25
CA THR A 130 -13.39 -3.65 -28.04
C THR A 130 -14.67 -4.45 -27.89
N THR A 131 -14.56 -5.67 -27.37
CA THR A 131 -15.71 -6.55 -27.19
C THR A 131 -15.46 -7.55 -26.07
N PHE A 132 -16.50 -8.29 -25.73
CA PHE A 132 -16.47 -9.40 -24.77
C PHE A 132 -16.82 -10.68 -25.51
N VAL A 133 -16.12 -11.78 -25.22
CA VAL A 133 -16.51 -13.09 -25.75
C VAL A 133 -17.50 -13.73 -24.77
N PRO A 134 -18.76 -13.95 -25.15
CA PRO A 134 -19.74 -14.57 -24.27
C PRO A 134 -19.27 -15.96 -23.85
N ILE A 135 -19.20 -16.22 -22.55
CA ILE A 135 -19.00 -17.57 -22.04
C ILE A 135 -20.40 -18.20 -21.93
N PRO A 136 -20.65 -19.39 -22.51
CA PRO A 136 -21.90 -20.11 -22.29
C PRO A 136 -22.16 -20.23 -20.78
N ASN A 137 -23.36 -19.86 -20.31
CA ASN A 137 -23.79 -19.72 -18.90
C ASN A 137 -23.57 -18.35 -18.23
N LYS A 138 -22.97 -17.36 -18.89
CA LYS A 138 -23.07 -15.95 -18.51
C LYS A 138 -23.85 -15.19 -19.57
N THR A 139 -25.07 -14.78 -19.25
CA THR A 139 -25.94 -13.96 -20.12
C THR A 139 -25.49 -12.49 -20.13
N ILE A 140 -24.21 -12.23 -20.43
CA ILE A 140 -23.71 -10.88 -20.66
C ILE A 140 -23.90 -10.63 -22.16
N ALA A 141 -24.79 -9.71 -22.53
CA ALA A 141 -24.89 -9.27 -23.92
C ALA A 141 -23.53 -8.73 -24.37
N SER A 142 -23.05 -9.13 -25.55
CA SER A 142 -21.83 -8.55 -26.12
C SER A 142 -22.06 -7.07 -26.38
N HIS A 143 -21.19 -6.21 -25.86
CA HIS A 143 -21.24 -4.78 -26.12
C HIS A 143 -19.97 -4.36 -26.86
N ASP A 144 -20.10 -4.29 -28.18
CA ASP A 144 -19.03 -3.86 -29.05
C ASP A 144 -18.91 -2.33 -28.99
N VAL A 145 -17.69 -1.85 -28.74
CA VAL A 145 -17.35 -0.42 -28.81
C VAL A 145 -16.37 -0.21 -29.93
N GLU A 146 -16.82 0.41 -31.00
CA GLU A 146 -15.99 0.77 -32.14
C GLU A 146 -15.75 2.29 -32.17
N PHE A 147 -14.49 2.69 -32.35
CA PHE A 147 -14.08 4.08 -32.37
C PHE A 147 -12.75 4.24 -33.11
N THR A 148 -12.48 5.45 -33.56
CA THR A 148 -11.19 5.80 -34.19
C THR A 148 -10.46 6.77 -33.27
N VAL A 149 -9.16 6.55 -33.08
CA VAL A 149 -8.30 7.43 -32.30
C VAL A 149 -7.21 8.00 -33.20
N HIS A 150 -6.70 9.17 -32.84
CA HIS A 150 -5.64 9.87 -33.56
C HIS A 150 -4.49 10.21 -32.61
N ASP A 151 -3.27 9.76 -32.89
CA ASP A 151 -2.11 10.09 -32.06
C ASP A 151 -1.69 11.54 -32.29
N SER A 152 -1.56 12.29 -31.20
CA SER A 152 -1.09 13.67 -31.24
C SER A 152 -0.09 13.85 -30.11
N TYR A 153 1.13 14.20 -30.49
CA TYR A 153 2.24 14.40 -29.57
C TYR A 153 1.93 15.45 -28.49
N ASN A 154 1.24 16.52 -28.85
CA ASN A 154 0.98 17.65 -27.94
C ASN A 154 -0.28 17.46 -27.09
N THR A 155 -1.10 16.44 -27.35
CA THR A 155 -2.37 16.23 -26.65
C THR A 155 -2.54 14.75 -26.28
N PRO A 156 -1.83 14.27 -25.24
CA PRO A 156 -2.06 12.93 -24.72
C PRO A 156 -3.50 12.75 -24.25
N LYS A 157 -4.09 11.60 -24.56
CA LYS A 157 -5.51 11.32 -24.33
C LYS A 157 -5.71 9.92 -23.77
N ASP A 158 -6.67 9.82 -22.88
CA ASP A 158 -7.23 8.55 -22.41
C ASP A 158 -8.61 8.35 -23.03
N TYR A 159 -8.87 7.12 -23.46
CA TYR A 159 -10.18 6.66 -23.92
C TYR A 159 -10.75 5.70 -22.88
N TYR A 160 -11.73 6.17 -22.12
CA TYR A 160 -12.38 5.40 -21.08
C TYR A 160 -13.53 4.58 -21.67
N LEU A 161 -13.39 3.25 -21.60
CA LEU A 161 -14.40 2.29 -22.02
C LEU A 161 -15.30 1.99 -20.84
N LEU A 162 -16.58 2.36 -20.92
CA LEU A 162 -17.50 2.36 -19.76
C LEU A 162 -18.56 1.24 -19.82
N ILE A 163 -18.73 0.56 -20.96
CA ILE A 163 -19.83 -0.38 -21.16
C ILE A 163 -19.62 -1.75 -20.51
N ASN A 164 -20.44 -2.09 -19.52
CA ASN A 164 -20.88 -3.49 -19.29
C ASN A 164 -22.31 -3.55 -18.71
N HIS A 165 -22.95 -2.39 -18.57
CA HIS A 165 -24.03 -2.17 -17.63
C HIS A 165 -25.09 -1.19 -18.16
N GLU A 166 -25.18 -0.99 -19.49
CA GLU A 166 -26.10 -0.01 -20.09
C GLU A 166 -27.55 -0.18 -19.63
N SER A 167 -27.98 -1.43 -19.44
CA SER A 167 -29.33 -1.77 -18.96
C SER A 167 -29.55 -1.60 -17.46
N ARG A 168 -28.48 -1.36 -16.68
CA ARG A 168 -28.50 -1.31 -15.21
C ARG A 168 -28.25 0.09 -14.66
N VAL A 169 -27.92 1.06 -15.53
CA VAL A 169 -27.70 2.47 -15.18
C VAL A 169 -28.50 3.41 -16.08
N GLN A 170 -28.78 4.61 -15.61
CA GLN A 170 -29.43 5.66 -16.37
C GLN A 170 -28.39 6.46 -17.17
N LYS A 171 -28.69 6.76 -18.43
CA LYS A 171 -27.82 7.52 -19.35
C LYS A 171 -26.40 6.94 -19.44
N PRO A 172 -26.25 5.69 -19.88
CA PRO A 172 -24.94 5.08 -20.03
C PRO A 172 -24.13 5.77 -21.12
N ASP A 173 -22.83 5.90 -20.88
CA ASP A 173 -21.86 6.30 -21.90
C ASP A 173 -21.07 5.07 -22.36
N ARG A 174 -20.66 5.10 -23.62
CA ARG A 174 -19.90 4.01 -24.23
C ARG A 174 -18.41 4.20 -24.10
N LEU A 175 -18.01 5.42 -24.42
CA LEU A 175 -16.64 5.85 -24.59
C LEU A 175 -16.59 7.32 -24.19
N VAL A 176 -15.63 7.68 -23.36
CA VAL A 176 -15.34 9.08 -23.05
C VAL A 176 -13.86 9.36 -23.31
N GLU A 177 -13.61 10.39 -24.10
CA GLU A 177 -12.27 10.92 -24.33
C GLU A 177 -11.93 11.94 -23.26
N VAL A 178 -10.76 11.78 -22.61
CA VAL A 178 -10.29 12.69 -21.56
C VAL A 178 -8.84 13.08 -21.83
N PRO A 179 -8.47 14.37 -21.80
CA PRO A 179 -7.08 14.78 -21.90
C PRO A 179 -6.27 14.23 -20.72
N ARG A 180 -5.02 13.82 -20.94
CA ARG A 180 -4.13 13.29 -19.90
C ARG A 180 -2.88 14.15 -19.75
N SER A 181 -2.45 14.38 -18.52
CA SER A 181 -1.13 14.98 -18.27
C SER A 181 -0.06 13.88 -18.27
N VAL A 182 1.05 14.13 -18.96
CA VAL A 182 2.25 13.27 -18.95
C VAL A 182 3.48 14.03 -18.46
N THR A 183 3.32 15.31 -18.12
CA THR A 183 4.40 16.15 -17.62
C THR A 183 4.57 15.92 -16.13
N ALA A 184 5.82 15.79 -15.69
CA ALA A 184 6.12 15.65 -14.27
C ALA A 184 5.56 16.84 -13.45
N PRO A 185 5.33 16.65 -12.14
CA PRO A 185 5.10 17.72 -11.18
C PRO A 185 6.19 18.80 -11.26
N ALA A 186 5.80 20.06 -11.10
CA ALA A 186 6.73 21.18 -11.03
C ALA A 186 7.67 21.04 -9.82
N ARG A 187 7.17 20.46 -8.72
CA ARG A 187 7.99 20.15 -7.54
C ARG A 187 8.48 18.69 -7.56
N PRO A 188 9.79 18.44 -7.42
CA PRO A 188 10.35 17.09 -7.60
C PRO A 188 9.99 16.10 -6.47
N ASP A 189 9.59 16.60 -5.30
CA ASP A 189 9.09 15.80 -4.17
C ASP A 189 7.55 15.63 -4.19
N HIS A 190 6.88 15.95 -5.31
CA HIS A 190 5.42 15.90 -5.44
C HIS A 190 4.98 14.85 -6.46
N PHE A 191 3.68 14.56 -6.46
CA PHE A 191 2.96 13.83 -7.49
C PHE A 191 1.76 14.66 -7.96
N LYS A 192 1.23 14.35 -9.15
CA LYS A 192 -0.02 14.92 -9.66
C LYS A 192 -1.17 13.95 -9.41
N ILE A 193 -2.33 14.48 -9.01
CA ILE A 193 -3.57 13.69 -8.92
C ILE A 193 -4.77 14.49 -9.41
N ARG A 194 -5.73 13.81 -10.03
CA ARG A 194 -7.04 14.37 -10.38
C ARG A 194 -8.17 13.39 -10.09
N ILE A 195 -9.40 13.86 -10.20
CA ILE A 195 -10.59 13.01 -10.17
C ILE A 195 -11.36 13.09 -11.49
N ILE A 196 -11.94 11.96 -11.89
CA ILE A 196 -12.89 11.85 -12.99
C ILE A 196 -14.17 11.25 -12.42
N ASN A 197 -15.29 11.92 -12.62
CA ASN A 197 -16.58 11.51 -12.10
C ASN A 197 -17.46 10.95 -13.23
N PHE A 198 -17.38 9.64 -13.47
CA PHE A 198 -18.35 8.92 -14.32
C PHE A 198 -19.40 8.19 -13.47
N ALA A 199 -19.71 8.70 -12.27
CA ALA A 199 -20.76 8.11 -11.45
C ALA A 199 -22.10 8.20 -12.19
N LYS A 200 -22.85 7.09 -12.24
CA LYS A 200 -24.16 7.03 -12.88
C LYS A 200 -25.24 6.67 -11.89
N LYS A 201 -26.43 7.23 -12.13
CA LYS A 201 -27.62 6.84 -11.40
C LYS A 201 -28.00 5.42 -11.79
N LEU A 202 -28.19 4.55 -10.82
CA LEU A 202 -28.60 3.18 -11.06
C LEU A 202 -30.07 3.15 -11.51
N MET A 203 -30.49 2.07 -12.16
CA MET A 203 -31.90 1.89 -12.52
C MET A 203 -32.78 1.88 -11.26
N PRO A 204 -34.04 2.38 -11.32
CA PRO A 204 -34.94 2.43 -10.15
C PRO A 204 -35.22 1.07 -9.48
N THR A 205 -34.94 -0.03 -10.16
CA THR A 205 -35.03 -1.39 -9.63
C THR A 205 -33.89 -1.75 -8.68
N SER A 206 -32.81 -0.97 -8.63
CA SER A 206 -31.70 -1.17 -7.70
C SER A 206 -32.08 -0.74 -6.29
N ALA A 207 -31.69 -1.54 -5.30
CA ALA A 207 -31.89 -1.25 -3.88
C ALA A 207 -30.67 -0.56 -3.23
N MET A 208 -29.67 -0.18 -4.03
CA MET A 208 -28.43 0.44 -3.55
C MET A 208 -28.62 1.91 -3.17
N GLU A 209 -27.84 2.37 -2.19
CA GLU A 209 -27.71 3.78 -1.82
C GLU A 209 -27.35 4.65 -3.05
N ASP A 210 -28.06 5.75 -3.25
CA ASP A 210 -27.80 6.68 -4.35
C ASP A 210 -26.62 7.62 -4.03
N ILE A 211 -25.40 7.20 -4.32
CA ILE A 211 -24.17 7.99 -4.13
C ILE A 211 -23.70 8.70 -5.41
N THR A 212 -24.64 9.26 -6.17
CA THR A 212 -24.37 10.05 -7.38
C THR A 212 -24.29 11.55 -7.10
N GLY A 213 -23.94 12.33 -8.14
CA GLY A 213 -23.85 13.79 -8.09
C GLY A 213 -22.42 14.30 -8.06
N PRO A 214 -22.21 15.58 -7.68
CA PRO A 214 -20.88 16.16 -7.57
C PRO A 214 -20.02 15.47 -6.52
N ILE A 215 -18.74 15.23 -6.83
CA ILE A 215 -17.79 14.50 -5.97
C ILE A 215 -16.60 15.38 -5.58
N THR A 216 -16.17 15.24 -4.33
CA THR A 216 -15.01 15.92 -3.75
C THR A 216 -13.94 14.92 -3.33
N LEU A 217 -12.69 15.18 -3.73
CA LEU A 217 -11.52 14.48 -3.22
C LEU A 217 -11.14 14.99 -1.83
N ALA A 218 -11.04 14.09 -0.86
CA ALA A 218 -10.70 14.41 0.53
C ALA A 218 -9.60 13.49 1.08
N TYR A 219 -8.89 13.96 2.11
CA TYR A 219 -8.01 13.15 2.94
C TYR A 219 -8.80 12.16 3.81
N ALA A 220 -8.12 11.29 4.57
CA ALA A 220 -8.77 10.25 5.36
C ALA A 220 -9.76 10.80 6.41
N ASP A 221 -9.50 12.01 6.93
CA ASP A 221 -10.34 12.71 7.90
C ASP A 221 -11.55 13.45 7.28
N GLY A 222 -11.69 13.39 5.95
CA GLY A 222 -12.76 14.07 5.21
C GLY A 222 -12.45 15.52 4.82
N THR A 223 -11.28 16.05 5.18
CA THR A 223 -10.86 17.39 4.75
C THR A 223 -10.64 17.41 3.22
N PRO A 224 -11.24 18.35 2.46
CA PRO A 224 -11.00 18.46 1.03
C PRO A 224 -9.51 18.66 0.69
N VAL A 225 -9.06 18.01 -0.39
CA VAL A 225 -7.67 18.14 -0.86
C VAL A 225 -7.38 19.53 -1.42
N GLY A 226 -8.33 20.10 -2.16
CA GLY A 226 -8.22 21.44 -2.73
C GLY A 226 -9.47 21.84 -3.51
N ASN A 227 -9.58 23.12 -3.84
CA ASN A 227 -10.75 23.68 -4.52
C ASN A 227 -10.96 23.09 -5.92
N SER A 228 -9.88 22.84 -6.67
CA SER A 228 -9.95 22.26 -8.02
C SER A 228 -10.40 20.81 -8.05
N THR A 229 -10.37 20.09 -6.92
CA THR A 229 -10.83 18.71 -6.79
C THR A 229 -12.10 18.59 -5.94
N THR A 230 -12.88 19.68 -5.84
CA THR A 230 -14.08 19.78 -5.00
C THR A 230 -15.32 19.97 -5.87
N LYS A 231 -16.41 19.24 -5.57
CA LYS A 231 -17.70 19.29 -6.26
C LYS A 231 -17.61 19.12 -7.78
N ILE A 232 -16.82 18.14 -8.23
CA ILE A 232 -16.69 17.79 -9.65
C ILE A 232 -17.98 17.14 -10.11
N ALA A 233 -18.66 17.78 -11.06
CA ALA A 233 -19.95 17.35 -11.58
C ALA A 233 -19.86 15.97 -12.26
N SER A 234 -20.99 15.29 -12.37
CA SER A 234 -21.10 14.05 -13.13
C SER A 234 -20.68 14.26 -14.59
N ASP A 235 -20.02 13.25 -15.14
CA ASP A 235 -19.49 13.21 -16.51
C ASP A 235 -18.43 14.30 -16.80
N THR A 236 -17.74 14.74 -15.76
CA THR A 236 -16.63 15.71 -15.86
C THR A 236 -15.41 15.27 -15.06
N TRP A 237 -14.33 16.04 -15.15
CA TRP A 237 -13.07 15.80 -14.46
C TRP A 237 -12.49 17.09 -13.88
N SER A 238 -11.64 16.93 -12.86
CA SER A 238 -10.83 18.05 -12.35
C SER A 238 -9.55 18.25 -13.16
N ASP A 239 -8.96 19.43 -13.01
CA ASP A 239 -7.54 19.61 -13.27
C ASP A 239 -6.69 18.75 -12.32
N TYR A 240 -5.43 18.54 -12.70
CA TYR A 240 -4.45 17.92 -11.81
C TYR A 240 -4.02 18.89 -10.72
N VAL A 241 -3.90 18.39 -9.50
CA VAL A 241 -3.26 19.09 -8.38
C VAL A 241 -1.96 18.42 -7.99
N GLU A 242 -0.98 19.21 -7.57
CA GLU A 242 0.28 18.69 -7.06
C GLU A 242 0.22 18.52 -5.55
N LEU A 243 0.43 17.29 -5.10
CA LEU A 243 0.52 16.95 -3.70
C LEU A 243 1.91 16.43 -3.37
N PRO A 244 2.44 16.73 -2.17
CA PRO A 244 3.70 16.16 -1.75
C PRO A 244 3.64 14.62 -1.72
N TYR A 245 4.69 13.90 -2.14
CA TYR A 245 4.69 12.44 -2.13
C TYR A 245 4.48 11.85 -0.71
N GLY A 246 3.97 10.64 -0.63
CA GLY A 246 3.75 9.95 0.65
C GLY A 246 2.64 8.91 0.58
N THR A 247 2.30 8.36 1.75
CA THR A 247 1.22 7.37 1.89
C THR A 247 -0.08 8.03 2.32
N TYR A 248 -1.10 7.91 1.47
CA TYR A 248 -2.40 8.54 1.63
C TYR A 248 -3.52 7.51 1.59
N GLN A 249 -4.60 7.81 2.30
CA GLN A 249 -5.90 7.20 2.12
C GLN A 249 -6.88 8.28 1.65
N PHE A 250 -7.05 8.38 0.34
CA PHE A 250 -8.02 9.32 -0.23
C PHE A 250 -9.44 8.78 -0.11
N LYS A 251 -10.37 9.68 0.23
CA LYS A 251 -11.82 9.43 0.22
C LYS A 251 -12.47 10.29 -0.85
N LEU A 252 -13.54 9.78 -1.43
CA LEU A 252 -14.41 10.54 -2.32
C LEU A 252 -15.75 10.78 -1.63
N LEU A 253 -16.14 12.04 -1.54
CA LEU A 253 -17.35 12.48 -0.86
C LEU A 253 -18.34 13.04 -1.87
N THR A 254 -19.60 12.60 -1.83
CA THR A 254 -20.71 13.26 -2.52
C THR A 254 -20.95 14.65 -1.92
N ASP A 255 -21.76 15.49 -2.58
CA ASP A 255 -22.06 16.85 -2.10
C ASP A 255 -22.67 16.89 -0.70
N ASP A 256 -23.42 15.85 -0.31
CA ASP A 256 -23.99 15.68 1.02
C ASP A 256 -23.08 14.94 2.02
N GLY A 257 -21.86 14.59 1.63
CA GLY A 257 -20.82 14.04 2.50
C GLY A 257 -20.77 12.51 2.61
N ARG A 258 -21.55 11.78 1.81
CA ARG A 258 -21.49 10.30 1.77
C ARG A 258 -20.22 9.84 1.09
N GLN A 259 -19.62 8.78 1.64
CA GLN A 259 -18.38 8.21 1.11
C GLN A 259 -18.69 7.20 0.00
N ILE A 260 -17.96 7.31 -1.11
CA ILE A 260 -18.02 6.37 -2.24
C ILE A 260 -16.97 5.27 -2.03
N PRO A 261 -17.34 3.98 -2.12
CA PRO A 261 -16.39 2.87 -1.96
C PRO A 261 -15.37 2.82 -3.09
N ALA A 262 -14.15 2.44 -2.76
CA ALA A 262 -13.21 1.97 -3.75
C ALA A 262 -13.59 0.57 -4.24
N VAL A 263 -13.15 0.22 -5.43
CA VAL A 263 -13.19 -1.15 -5.95
C VAL A 263 -12.01 -1.91 -5.34
N GLY A 264 -12.30 -2.94 -4.55
CA GLY A 264 -11.31 -3.77 -3.88
C GLY A 264 -11.27 -5.21 -4.38
N HIS A 265 -10.53 -6.06 -3.65
CA HIS A 265 -10.61 -7.51 -3.81
C HIS A 265 -11.89 -8.06 -3.16
N THR A 266 -12.24 -9.32 -3.45
CA THR A 266 -13.52 -9.97 -3.11
C THR A 266 -14.07 -9.61 -1.72
N TYR A 267 -13.24 -9.58 -0.68
CA TYR A 267 -13.66 -9.22 0.69
C TYR A 267 -14.12 -7.77 0.85
N TYR A 268 -13.44 -6.81 0.21
CA TYR A 268 -13.75 -5.38 0.31
C TYR A 268 -14.93 -4.94 -0.56
N ASN A 269 -15.33 -5.77 -1.53
CA ASN A 269 -16.49 -5.51 -2.39
C ASN A 269 -17.80 -6.01 -1.75
N THR A 270 -17.76 -6.60 -0.56
CA THR A 270 -18.95 -6.93 0.21
C THR A 270 -19.40 -5.72 1.03
N ILE A 271 -20.52 -5.11 0.63
CA ILE A 271 -21.03 -3.86 1.19
C ILE A 271 -22.48 -4.00 1.65
N ASP A 272 -22.86 -3.16 2.62
CA ASP A 272 -24.25 -2.95 3.02
C ASP A 272 -24.92 -2.08 1.96
N ARG A 273 -25.98 -2.61 1.35
CA ARG A 273 -26.70 -1.95 0.26
C ARG A 273 -27.26 -0.58 0.61
N PHE A 274 -27.59 -0.33 1.88
CA PHE A 274 -28.31 0.87 2.31
C PHE A 274 -27.37 2.06 2.57
N ASN A 275 -26.08 1.81 2.80
CA ASN A 275 -25.12 2.84 3.18
C ASN A 275 -23.74 2.69 2.54
N SER A 276 -23.56 1.72 1.64
CA SER A 276 -22.33 1.43 0.88
C SER A 276 -21.08 1.28 1.76
N THR A 277 -21.27 0.89 3.02
CA THR A 277 -20.17 0.58 3.95
C THR A 277 -19.84 -0.90 3.87
N MET A 278 -18.60 -1.26 4.18
CA MET A 278 -18.20 -2.66 4.24
C MET A 278 -19.04 -3.41 5.28
N GLU A 279 -19.48 -4.60 4.94
CA GLU A 279 -20.09 -5.51 5.92
C GLU A 279 -18.99 -6.21 6.72
N MET A 280 -19.20 -6.33 8.02
CA MET A 280 -18.42 -7.17 8.92
C MET A 280 -19.17 -8.45 9.17
N GLY A 281 -18.49 -9.58 9.28
CA GLY A 281 -19.10 -10.84 9.69
C GLY A 281 -18.71 -12.01 8.79
N GLY A 282 -19.26 -13.18 9.09
CA GLY A 282 -18.98 -14.45 8.42
C GLY A 282 -20.04 -15.47 8.81
N GLY A 283 -20.01 -16.69 8.26
CA GLY A 283 -21.13 -17.65 8.37
C GLY A 283 -21.65 -17.99 9.78
N ALA A 284 -20.89 -17.70 10.84
CA ALA A 284 -21.29 -17.91 12.24
C ALA A 284 -21.71 -16.63 13.00
N ILE A 285 -21.54 -15.43 12.41
CA ILE A 285 -21.84 -14.14 13.04
C ILE A 285 -22.68 -13.27 12.10
N SER A 286 -23.76 -12.68 12.62
CA SER A 286 -24.63 -11.78 11.85
C SER A 286 -23.80 -10.69 11.18
N ARG A 287 -23.94 -10.56 9.86
CA ARG A 287 -23.24 -9.50 9.15
C ARG A 287 -23.81 -8.14 9.56
N MET A 288 -22.92 -7.21 9.89
CA MET A 288 -23.28 -5.87 10.35
C MET A 288 -22.44 -4.80 9.64
N SER A 289 -23.02 -3.63 9.41
CA SER A 289 -22.27 -2.50 8.85
C SER A 289 -21.07 -2.14 9.72
N SER A 290 -19.91 -2.01 9.06
CA SER A 290 -18.69 -1.54 9.70
C SER A 290 -18.71 -0.05 10.05
N GLY A 291 -19.61 0.71 9.42
CA GLY A 291 -19.56 2.18 9.37
C GLY A 291 -18.42 2.72 8.48
N GLN A 292 -17.58 1.86 7.90
CA GLN A 292 -16.46 2.24 7.05
C GLN A 292 -16.74 1.94 5.59
N THR A 293 -16.28 2.81 4.71
CA THR A 293 -16.26 2.58 3.27
C THR A 293 -14.83 2.21 2.88
N TYR A 294 -14.64 1.15 2.09
CA TYR A 294 -13.30 0.75 1.66
C TYR A 294 -12.66 1.88 0.84
N ALA A 295 -11.44 2.27 1.21
CA ALA A 295 -10.61 3.22 0.49
C ALA A 295 -9.15 2.81 0.68
N PRO A 296 -8.39 2.52 -0.41
CA PRO A 296 -7.05 1.98 -0.31
C PRO A 296 -6.07 2.99 0.28
N VAL A 297 -5.18 2.49 1.12
CA VAL A 297 -3.97 3.17 1.57
C VAL A 297 -2.86 2.84 0.56
N GLN A 298 -2.34 3.86 -0.11
CA GLN A 298 -1.28 3.71 -1.12
C GLN A 298 -0.20 4.79 -0.97
N THR A 299 1.04 4.40 -1.25
CA THR A 299 2.15 5.35 -1.41
C THR A 299 2.16 5.91 -2.83
N PHE A 300 1.96 7.21 -2.95
CA PHE A 300 2.06 7.96 -4.20
C PHE A 300 3.50 8.44 -4.38
N GLN A 301 4.10 8.08 -5.51
CA GLN A 301 5.52 8.27 -5.77
C GLN A 301 5.85 9.69 -6.25
N PRO A 302 7.00 10.26 -5.86
CA PRO A 302 7.47 11.52 -6.42
C PRO A 302 7.62 11.39 -7.94
N GLY A 303 7.15 12.39 -8.69
CA GLY A 303 7.08 12.35 -10.16
C GLY A 303 5.86 11.59 -10.72
N GLY A 304 5.12 10.86 -9.89
CA GLY A 304 3.94 10.11 -10.32
C GLY A 304 2.78 11.02 -10.76
N ILE A 305 1.93 10.48 -11.64
CA ILE A 305 0.72 11.13 -12.12
C ILE A 305 -0.42 10.12 -11.97
N TYR A 306 -1.51 10.53 -11.34
CA TYR A 306 -2.58 9.64 -10.94
C TYR A 306 -3.95 10.21 -11.28
N THR A 307 -4.88 9.33 -11.62
CA THR A 307 -6.29 9.64 -11.79
C THR A 307 -7.11 8.74 -10.86
N ILE A 308 -7.97 9.34 -10.03
CA ILE A 308 -9.03 8.61 -9.34
C ILE A 308 -10.29 8.69 -10.20
N VAL A 309 -10.74 7.56 -10.75
CA VAL A 309 -11.94 7.50 -11.58
C VAL A 309 -13.07 6.83 -10.80
N VAL A 310 -14.25 7.44 -10.83
CA VAL A 310 -15.49 6.91 -10.27
C VAL A 310 -16.35 6.38 -11.40
N HIS A 311 -16.83 5.15 -11.29
CA HIS A 311 -17.78 4.56 -12.24
C HIS A 311 -18.59 3.43 -11.60
N PRO A 312 -19.76 3.06 -12.15
CA PRO A 312 -20.49 1.88 -11.71
C PRO A 312 -19.64 0.59 -11.82
N LYS A 313 -19.58 -0.17 -10.73
CA LYS A 313 -18.95 -1.49 -10.64
C LYS A 313 -19.82 -2.48 -9.89
N GLU A 314 -19.57 -3.77 -10.11
CA GLU A 314 -20.23 -4.82 -9.34
C GLU A 314 -19.67 -4.89 -7.91
N PHE A 315 -20.57 -4.81 -6.94
CA PHE A 315 -20.35 -5.10 -5.54
C PHE A 315 -21.24 -6.28 -5.13
N THR A 316 -20.89 -6.91 -4.02
CA THR A 316 -21.69 -7.98 -3.41
C THR A 316 -22.34 -7.45 -2.14
N TRP A 317 -23.56 -7.84 -1.88
CA TRP A 317 -24.23 -7.62 -0.59
C TRP A 317 -24.99 -8.90 -0.24
N THR A 318 -25.36 -9.10 1.02
CA THR A 318 -26.03 -10.34 1.43
C THR A 318 -27.44 -10.14 1.96
N THR A 319 -28.31 -11.12 1.74
CA THR A 319 -29.60 -11.24 2.45
C THR A 319 -29.46 -11.93 3.81
N GLY A 320 -28.26 -12.44 4.13
CA GLY A 320 -27.99 -13.37 5.23
C GLY A 320 -28.02 -14.84 4.80
N THR A 321 -28.75 -15.17 3.71
CA THR A 321 -28.79 -16.52 3.13
C THR A 321 -28.06 -16.61 1.80
N ASP A 322 -28.08 -15.52 1.03
CA ASP A 322 -27.54 -15.45 -0.32
C ASP A 322 -26.65 -14.22 -0.48
N ASP A 323 -25.64 -14.34 -1.34
CA ASP A 323 -24.82 -13.22 -1.81
C ASP A 323 -25.40 -12.72 -3.15
N ILE A 324 -25.77 -11.45 -3.22
CA ILE A 324 -26.36 -10.79 -4.38
C ILE A 324 -25.31 -9.84 -4.98
N ARG A 325 -25.09 -9.95 -6.29
CA ARG A 325 -24.22 -9.04 -7.04
C ARG A 325 -25.03 -7.93 -7.67
N GLU A 326 -24.69 -6.70 -7.35
CA GLU A 326 -25.38 -5.50 -7.83
C GLU A 326 -24.39 -4.38 -8.17
N LEU A 327 -24.81 -3.41 -8.98
CA LEU A 327 -23.95 -2.27 -9.26
C LEU A 327 -24.00 -1.25 -8.15
N GLN A 328 -22.86 -0.67 -7.83
CA GLN A 328 -22.72 0.56 -7.08
C GLN A 328 -21.62 1.41 -7.73
N ASN A 329 -21.69 2.73 -7.61
CA ASN A 329 -20.60 3.61 -8.01
C ASN A 329 -19.39 3.33 -7.10
N GLY A 330 -18.29 2.92 -7.72
CA GLY A 330 -17.03 2.64 -7.05
C GLY A 330 -15.91 3.49 -7.65
N PHE A 331 -14.86 3.74 -6.88
CA PHE A 331 -13.68 4.42 -7.39
C PHE A 331 -12.46 3.52 -7.47
N GLN A 332 -11.54 3.85 -8.37
CA GLN A 332 -10.26 3.20 -8.47
C GLN A 332 -9.17 4.22 -8.81
N ILE A 333 -7.94 3.91 -8.40
CA ILE A 333 -6.78 4.76 -8.61
C ILE A 333 -5.97 4.16 -9.75
N ILE A 334 -5.72 4.98 -10.77
CA ILE A 334 -4.98 4.61 -11.98
C ILE A 334 -3.73 5.47 -12.03
N ALA A 335 -2.55 4.85 -12.19
CA ALA A 335 -1.34 5.57 -12.53
C ALA A 335 -1.39 5.95 -14.02
N ASP A 336 -1.24 7.24 -14.32
CA ASP A 336 -1.31 7.79 -15.67
C ASP A 336 -0.04 7.55 -16.48
N ILE A 337 1.05 7.24 -15.79
CA ILE A 337 2.35 6.79 -16.30
C ILE A 337 2.87 5.67 -15.39
N SER A 338 3.90 4.95 -15.83
CA SER A 338 4.63 4.03 -14.94
C SER A 338 5.14 4.79 -13.71
N GLU A 339 4.80 4.29 -12.52
CA GLU A 339 5.19 4.94 -11.27
C GLU A 339 6.72 5.03 -11.15
N PRO A 340 7.29 6.23 -10.97
CA PRO A 340 8.73 6.36 -10.77
C PRO A 340 9.17 5.71 -9.45
N LEU A 341 10.38 5.15 -9.43
CA LEU A 341 10.97 4.66 -8.19
C LEU A 341 11.50 5.84 -7.36
N ASN A 342 11.04 5.98 -6.11
CA ASN A 342 11.61 6.95 -5.19
C ASN A 342 13.00 6.53 -4.70
N ARG A 343 14.04 7.08 -5.32
CA ARG A 343 15.45 6.90 -4.92
C ARG A 343 16.06 8.10 -4.20
N THR A 344 15.27 9.16 -3.99
CA THR A 344 15.81 10.45 -3.54
C THR A 344 15.31 10.84 -2.16
N TYR A 345 14.02 10.70 -1.88
CA TYR A 345 13.39 11.36 -0.74
C TYR A 345 12.98 10.37 0.35
N ALA A 346 13.19 10.76 1.60
CA ALA A 346 12.65 10.15 2.80
C ALA A 346 11.70 11.12 3.51
N GLN A 347 10.76 10.59 4.30
CA GLN A 347 9.85 11.39 5.11
C GLN A 347 10.20 11.28 6.58
N ILE A 348 10.24 12.40 7.31
CA ILE A 348 10.45 12.40 8.76
C ILE A 348 9.54 13.40 9.45
N GLN A 349 8.97 13.01 10.59
CA GLN A 349 8.21 13.92 11.47
C GLN A 349 8.74 13.85 12.90
N LEU A 350 8.41 14.87 13.69
CA LEU A 350 8.67 14.93 15.12
C LEU A 350 7.46 14.44 15.90
N ALA A 351 7.68 13.67 16.96
CA ALA A 351 6.67 13.37 17.98
C ALA A 351 7.20 13.78 19.36
N ASN A 352 6.50 14.67 20.05
CA ASN A 352 6.93 15.23 21.33
C ASN A 352 6.28 14.50 22.52
N ALA A 353 7.05 13.65 23.20
CA ALA A 353 6.63 12.95 24.42
C ALA A 353 7.15 13.63 25.72
N ILE A 354 7.71 14.84 25.64
CA ILE A 354 8.19 15.60 26.80
C ILE A 354 7.23 16.76 27.11
N SER A 355 6.86 16.90 28.39
CA SER A 355 5.93 17.95 28.83
C SER A 355 6.62 19.31 29.02
N GLY A 356 5.85 20.39 28.89
CA GLY A 356 6.26 21.75 29.29
C GLY A 356 6.98 22.58 28.24
N GLN A 357 7.23 22.04 27.04
CA GLN A 357 7.91 22.74 25.96
C GLN A 357 7.36 22.34 24.60
N ASP A 358 7.15 23.33 23.73
CA ASP A 358 6.95 23.11 22.30
C ASP A 358 8.31 22.97 21.62
N VAL A 359 8.44 21.96 20.76
CA VAL A 359 9.71 21.61 20.13
C VAL A 359 9.62 21.55 18.62
N VAL A 360 10.75 21.76 17.96
CA VAL A 360 10.92 21.68 16.51
C VAL A 360 12.01 20.68 16.18
N LEU A 361 11.89 20.02 15.03
CA LEU A 361 12.93 19.18 14.46
C LEU A 361 13.58 19.95 13.31
N GLN A 362 14.91 20.00 13.33
CA GLN A 362 15.73 20.58 12.28
C GLN A 362 16.61 19.51 11.63
N THR A 363 16.68 19.54 10.31
CA THR A 363 17.62 18.72 9.52
C THR A 363 17.88 19.38 8.17
N LYS A 364 19.15 19.49 7.77
CA LYS A 364 19.60 20.06 6.48
C LYS A 364 18.84 21.34 6.06
N GLY A 365 18.67 22.28 7.00
CA GLY A 365 18.02 23.57 6.75
C GLY A 365 16.48 23.54 6.65
N GLN A 366 15.85 22.38 6.84
CA GLN A 366 14.40 22.26 7.00
C GLN A 366 14.02 22.20 8.48
N VAL A 367 12.86 22.77 8.82
CA VAL A 367 12.34 22.79 10.19
C VAL A 367 10.86 22.41 10.22
N THR A 368 10.45 21.59 11.19
CA THR A 368 9.03 21.31 11.43
C THR A 368 8.34 22.50 12.09
N ALA A 369 7.01 22.56 12.02
CA ALA A 369 6.25 23.44 12.92
C ALA A 369 6.49 23.09 14.39
N ALA A 370 6.34 24.08 15.28
CA ALA A 370 6.40 23.88 16.72
C ALA A 370 5.34 22.85 17.16
N THR A 371 5.80 21.82 17.88
CA THR A 371 5.00 20.65 18.24
C THR A 371 4.95 20.50 19.74
N GLY A 372 3.76 20.71 20.31
CA GLY A 372 3.53 20.58 21.74
C GLY A 372 3.46 19.14 22.25
N TYR A 373 3.50 19.01 23.57
CA TYR A 373 3.46 17.72 24.27
C TYR A 373 2.27 16.85 23.86
N GLY A 374 2.53 15.57 23.56
CA GLY A 374 1.52 14.60 23.16
C GLY A 374 1.05 14.75 21.71
N LYS A 375 1.76 15.52 20.88
CA LYS A 375 1.44 15.75 19.46
C LYS A 375 2.61 15.36 18.56
N ALA A 376 2.29 15.18 17.28
CA ALA A 376 3.26 15.02 16.20
C ALA A 376 3.17 16.16 15.19
N SER A 377 4.29 16.49 14.57
CA SER A 377 4.36 17.47 13.49
C SER A 377 3.85 16.90 12.17
N ASN A 378 3.67 17.75 11.17
CA ASN A 378 3.64 17.27 9.78
C ASN A 378 5.00 16.69 9.37
N TYR A 379 5.00 15.81 8.37
CA TYR A 379 6.22 15.26 7.78
C TYR A 379 6.98 16.31 6.97
N LEU A 380 8.29 16.38 7.20
CA LEU A 380 9.27 16.92 6.28
C LEU A 380 9.62 15.90 5.19
N ARG A 381 10.01 16.40 4.01
CA ARG A 381 10.51 15.60 2.90
C ARG A 381 11.96 16.00 2.66
N VAL A 382 12.86 15.08 3.00
CA VAL A 382 14.29 15.32 3.01
C VAL A 382 14.96 14.39 2.01
N VAL A 383 16.08 14.81 1.45
CA VAL A 383 16.92 13.91 0.65
C VAL A 383 17.47 12.82 1.57
N GLY A 384 17.40 11.57 1.13
CA GLY A 384 17.91 10.41 1.88
C GLY A 384 19.43 10.43 2.08
N GLY A 385 19.93 9.41 2.79
CA GLY A 385 21.31 9.30 3.26
C GLY A 385 21.50 9.86 4.66
N GLN A 386 22.77 10.05 5.06
CA GLN A 386 23.13 10.52 6.40
C GLN A 386 22.51 11.88 6.72
N GLN A 387 21.85 11.98 7.87
CA GLN A 387 21.27 13.20 8.42
C GLN A 387 21.81 13.43 9.84
N HIS A 388 22.04 14.70 10.14
CA HIS A 388 22.16 15.20 11.50
C HIS A 388 20.84 15.85 11.88
N ILE A 389 20.10 15.24 12.80
CA ILE A 389 18.80 15.71 13.26
C ILE A 389 18.98 16.35 14.62
N VAL A 390 18.54 17.60 14.75
CA VAL A 390 18.52 18.33 16.02
C VAL A 390 17.07 18.60 16.41
N ILE A 391 16.72 18.29 17.65
CA ILE A 391 15.42 18.65 18.23
C ILE A 391 15.65 19.75 19.25
N GLU A 392 14.99 20.89 19.03
CA GLU A 392 15.18 22.11 19.80
C GLU A 392 13.86 22.59 20.38
N THR A 393 13.92 23.39 21.43
CA THR A 393 12.78 24.19 21.87
C THR A 393 12.40 25.21 20.79
N ALA A 394 11.18 25.74 20.84
CA ALA A 394 10.78 26.87 20.00
C ALA A 394 11.67 28.12 20.18
N SER A 395 12.45 28.21 21.28
CA SER A 395 13.42 29.28 21.54
C SER A 395 14.84 28.98 21.02
N GLY A 396 15.07 27.83 20.38
CA GLY A 396 16.37 27.45 19.79
C GLY A 396 17.34 26.75 20.76
N GLN A 397 16.87 26.27 21.91
CA GLN A 397 17.70 25.46 22.80
C GLN A 397 17.67 23.99 22.36
N ALA A 398 18.82 23.41 22.02
CA ALA A 398 18.93 22.00 21.68
C ALA A 398 18.61 21.09 22.88
N LEU A 399 17.72 20.12 22.67
CA LEU A 399 17.32 19.12 23.66
C LEU A 399 17.91 17.74 23.35
N ALA A 400 17.96 17.38 22.07
CA ALA A 400 18.54 16.12 21.61
C ALA A 400 19.12 16.29 20.20
N ALA A 401 20.16 15.53 19.88
CA ALA A 401 20.71 15.41 18.55
C ALA A 401 20.95 13.94 18.23
N ILE A 402 20.72 13.55 16.97
CA ILE A 402 20.94 12.18 16.50
C ILE A 402 21.45 12.18 15.07
N ASP A 403 22.50 11.40 14.84
CA ASP A 403 22.98 11.07 13.50
C ASP A 403 22.34 9.76 13.06
N THR A 404 21.67 9.77 11.90
CA THR A 404 21.00 8.59 11.36
C THR A 404 20.99 8.60 9.84
N GLU A 405 20.92 7.42 9.24
CA GLU A 405 20.76 7.27 7.81
C GLU A 405 19.26 7.11 7.48
N LEU A 406 18.72 8.04 6.69
CA LEU A 406 17.35 7.95 6.20
C LEU A 406 17.33 7.35 4.81
N GLN A 407 16.71 6.17 4.66
CA GLN A 407 16.63 5.51 3.37
C GLN A 407 15.54 6.14 2.49
N PRO A 408 15.81 6.39 1.19
CA PRO A 408 14.78 6.84 0.26
C PRO A 408 13.56 5.91 0.23
N GLY A 409 12.39 6.48 0.04
CA GLY A 409 11.11 5.76 0.06
C GLY A 409 10.62 5.35 1.45
N GLN A 410 11.42 5.53 2.50
CA GLN A 410 11.01 5.22 3.88
C GLN A 410 10.37 6.41 4.59
N ASN A 411 9.62 6.09 5.63
CA ASN A 411 8.91 7.03 6.49
C ASN A 411 9.41 6.87 7.94
N TYR A 412 9.68 7.98 8.63
CA TYR A 412 10.28 7.98 9.95
C TYR A 412 9.55 8.89 10.93
N THR A 413 9.59 8.55 12.21
CA THR A 413 9.21 9.45 13.30
C THR A 413 10.36 9.56 14.29
N ALA A 414 10.83 10.78 14.53
CA ALA A 414 11.75 11.10 15.60
C ALA A 414 10.95 11.40 16.87
N TRP A 415 10.99 10.48 17.83
CA TRP A 415 10.34 10.60 19.12
C TRP A 415 11.27 11.26 20.11
N LEU A 416 10.90 12.43 20.61
CA LEU A 416 11.57 13.09 21.72
C LEU A 416 10.98 12.58 23.03
N TYR A 417 11.79 12.02 23.93
CA TYR A 417 11.35 11.46 25.21
C TYR A 417 12.37 11.70 26.33
N MET A 418 11.94 11.52 27.59
CA MET A 418 12.84 11.54 28.75
C MET A 418 13.28 10.12 29.08
N ASP A 419 14.60 9.91 29.21
CA ASP A 419 15.14 8.65 29.73
C ASP A 419 14.97 8.53 31.26
N GLN A 420 15.41 7.38 31.81
CA GLN A 420 15.34 7.09 33.24
C GLN A 420 16.15 8.08 34.10
N ASP A 421 17.18 8.70 33.53
CA ASP A 421 18.02 9.73 34.16
C ASP A 421 17.43 11.14 34.02
N LYS A 422 16.20 11.27 33.49
CA LYS A 422 15.53 12.53 33.19
C LYS A 422 16.32 13.41 32.21
N LYS A 423 17.00 12.79 31.24
CA LYS A 423 17.62 13.49 30.11
C LYS A 423 16.76 13.33 28.87
N ALA A 424 16.65 14.40 28.09
CA ALA A 424 15.98 14.34 26.80
C ALA A 424 16.79 13.48 25.82
N LYS A 425 16.12 12.58 25.12
CA LYS A 425 16.66 11.68 24.10
C LYS A 425 15.75 11.64 22.89
N ALA A 426 16.31 11.26 21.75
CA ALA A 426 15.59 11.06 20.51
C ALA A 426 15.67 9.59 20.08
N LEU A 427 14.53 9.01 19.71
CA LEU A 427 14.43 7.69 19.07
C LEU A 427 13.88 7.87 17.64
N VAL A 428 14.62 7.43 16.63
CA VAL A 428 14.15 7.45 15.24
C VAL A 428 13.55 6.09 14.90
N ALA A 429 12.24 6.08 14.63
CA ALA A 429 11.49 4.88 14.32
C ALA A 429 11.06 4.87 12.85
N ALA A 430 11.45 3.82 12.10
CA ALA A 430 10.96 3.60 10.74
C ALA A 430 9.52 3.06 10.77
N ASN A 431 8.65 3.61 9.94
CA ASN A 431 7.24 3.27 9.87
C ASN A 431 6.97 2.41 8.62
N ASN A 432 6.48 1.19 8.80
CA ASN A 432 6.12 0.33 7.67
C ASN A 432 4.76 0.75 7.11
N LEU A 433 4.79 1.55 6.05
CA LEU A 433 3.59 2.02 5.35
C LEU A 433 3.28 1.21 4.08
N ALA A 434 4.03 0.14 3.81
CA ALA A 434 3.85 -0.67 2.60
C ALA A 434 2.65 -1.63 2.68
N GLY A 435 2.08 -1.80 3.88
CA GLY A 435 0.98 -2.74 4.12
C GLY A 435 1.40 -4.21 4.04
N THR A 436 2.70 -4.49 4.05
CA THR A 436 3.23 -5.86 3.98
C THR A 436 3.51 -6.39 5.38
N VAL A 437 2.97 -7.57 5.69
CA VAL A 437 3.24 -8.33 6.92
C VAL A 437 3.94 -9.62 6.55
N TYR A 438 4.98 -9.97 7.30
CA TYR A 438 5.67 -11.25 7.16
C TYR A 438 4.81 -12.36 7.79
N THR A 439 4.58 -13.43 7.05
CA THR A 439 3.74 -14.57 7.49
C THR A 439 4.55 -15.82 7.83
N GLY A 440 5.87 -15.79 7.67
CA GLY A 440 6.74 -16.92 7.99
C GLY A 440 6.94 -17.10 9.50
N LYS A 441 7.33 -18.32 9.91
CA LYS A 441 7.95 -18.55 11.23
C LYS A 441 9.40 -18.04 11.18
N GLU A 442 10.00 -17.79 12.34
CA GLU A 442 11.42 -17.41 12.43
C GLU A 442 12.29 -18.45 11.70
N GLY A 443 13.13 -18.00 10.74
CA GLY A 443 13.95 -18.88 9.89
C GLY A 443 13.29 -19.42 8.62
N ALA A 444 11.99 -19.23 8.42
CA ALA A 444 11.25 -19.66 7.22
C ALA A 444 11.13 -18.53 6.18
N GLY A 445 12.19 -18.31 5.40
CA GLY A 445 12.21 -17.36 4.28
C GLY A 445 13.47 -17.46 3.41
N ASN A 446 14.34 -18.43 3.71
CA ASN A 446 15.63 -18.64 3.02
C ASN A 446 15.50 -19.51 1.75
N ASN A 447 14.29 -19.94 1.41
CA ASN A 447 13.95 -20.81 0.27
C ASN A 447 13.21 -20.06 -0.86
N ALA A 448 13.30 -18.72 -0.90
CA ALA A 448 12.66 -17.88 -1.91
C ALA A 448 11.11 -17.93 -1.95
N THR A 449 10.46 -18.43 -0.90
CA THR A 449 8.99 -18.32 -0.77
C THR A 449 8.58 -16.90 -0.40
N ILE A 450 7.47 -16.42 -0.98
CA ILE A 450 6.89 -15.12 -0.67
C ILE A 450 6.10 -15.26 0.64
N ASP A 451 6.80 -15.25 1.77
CA ASP A 451 6.20 -15.27 3.11
C ASP A 451 5.73 -13.87 3.52
N ARG A 452 5.02 -13.18 2.62
CA ARG A 452 4.48 -11.84 2.86
C ARG A 452 3.07 -11.71 2.29
N VAL A 453 2.18 -11.15 3.10
CA VAL A 453 0.85 -10.70 2.66
C VAL A 453 0.87 -9.19 2.59
N ARG A 454 0.32 -8.62 1.51
CA ARG A 454 0.12 -7.18 1.35
C ARG A 454 -1.35 -6.85 1.52
N SER A 455 -1.65 -5.87 2.36
CA SER A 455 -2.97 -5.26 2.50
C SER A 455 -2.92 -3.79 2.12
N SER A 456 -3.83 -3.35 1.24
CA SER A 456 -4.11 -1.94 0.97
C SER A 456 -5.11 -1.34 1.95
N TYR A 457 -5.60 -2.12 2.93
CA TYR A 457 -6.51 -1.67 3.99
C TYR A 457 -5.99 -2.18 5.33
N MET A 458 -5.08 -1.43 5.94
CA MET A 458 -4.30 -1.88 7.09
C MET A 458 -4.81 -1.29 8.40
N PHE A 459 -4.68 -2.06 9.48
CA PHE A 459 -5.07 -1.68 10.85
C PHE A 459 -3.92 -2.03 11.80
N ASN A 460 -2.78 -1.37 11.58
CA ASN A 460 -1.52 -1.74 12.19
C ASN A 460 -1.22 -0.88 13.42
N PHE A 461 -0.87 -1.51 14.52
CA PHE A 461 -0.52 -0.85 15.78
C PHE A 461 0.89 -1.22 16.22
N ARG A 462 1.72 -0.22 16.47
CA ARG A 462 3.00 -0.33 17.18
C ARG A 462 2.85 0.25 18.57
N PHE A 463 3.49 -0.36 19.56
CA PHE A 463 3.50 0.13 20.92
C PHE A 463 4.88 0.67 21.33
N LEU A 464 4.92 1.71 22.16
CA LEU A 464 6.15 2.36 22.63
C LEU A 464 6.04 2.77 24.09
N ASN A 465 7.11 2.57 24.85
CA ASN A 465 7.20 3.08 26.22
C ASN A 465 8.13 4.31 26.24
N PHE A 466 7.59 5.46 26.67
CA PHE A 466 8.35 6.68 26.93
C PHE A 466 8.09 7.22 28.33
N CYS A 467 7.50 6.40 29.21
CA CYS A 467 7.36 6.71 30.62
C CYS A 467 8.62 6.28 31.35
N ALA A 468 9.46 7.24 31.75
CA ALA A 468 10.74 6.99 32.42
C ALA A 468 10.63 6.17 33.72
N ALA A 469 9.46 6.19 34.37
CA ALA A 469 9.22 5.45 35.61
C ALA A 469 8.94 3.95 35.40
N LEU A 470 8.73 3.50 34.15
CA LEU A 470 8.43 2.12 33.81
C LEU A 470 9.66 1.42 33.21
N PRO A 471 10.26 0.43 33.90
CA PRO A 471 11.29 -0.41 33.30
C PRO A 471 10.81 -1.15 32.05
N TYR A 472 9.56 -1.65 32.09
CA TYR A 472 8.86 -2.24 30.95
C TYR A 472 7.37 -1.96 31.01
N ALA A 473 6.74 -1.74 29.85
CA ALA A 473 5.30 -1.62 29.71
C ALA A 473 4.74 -2.72 28.81
N THR A 474 3.66 -3.37 29.22
CA THR A 474 2.91 -4.30 28.36
C THR A 474 1.55 -3.69 28.01
N PHE A 475 1.20 -3.75 26.72
CA PHE A 475 -0.01 -3.20 26.14
C PHE A 475 -1.02 -4.31 25.84
N THR A 476 -2.25 -4.13 26.29
CA THR A 476 -3.29 -5.16 26.25
C THR A 476 -4.63 -4.59 25.82
N ASN A 477 -5.55 -5.47 25.42
CA ASN A 477 -6.95 -5.12 25.19
C ASN A 477 -7.68 -4.89 26.53
N GLY A 478 -8.99 -4.57 26.45
CA GLY A 478 -9.83 -4.34 27.63
C GLY A 478 -10.02 -5.53 28.57
N GLU A 479 -9.57 -6.72 28.19
CA GLU A 479 -9.62 -7.95 28.98
C GLU A 479 -8.25 -8.30 29.57
N GLY A 480 -7.25 -7.41 29.43
CA GLY A 480 -5.89 -7.65 29.90
C GLY A 480 -5.09 -8.64 29.03
N ARG A 481 -5.58 -8.99 27.84
CA ARG A 481 -4.87 -9.87 26.90
C ARG A 481 -3.95 -9.04 25.99
N PRO A 482 -2.67 -9.42 25.82
CA PRO A 482 -1.77 -8.75 24.88
C PRO A 482 -2.31 -8.72 23.45
N PHE A 483 -1.96 -7.69 22.68
CA PHE A 483 -2.29 -7.64 21.26
C PHE A 483 -1.29 -8.47 20.44
N GLY A 484 -1.74 -9.61 19.94
CA GLY A 484 -0.94 -10.56 19.17
C GLY A 484 -1.41 -12.01 19.38
N THR A 485 -0.73 -12.96 18.77
CA THR A 485 -1.04 -14.40 18.90
C THR A 485 0.10 -15.14 19.59
N GLY A 486 0.49 -14.79 20.82
CA GLY A 486 1.36 -15.55 21.73
C GLY A 486 2.84 -15.73 21.32
N SER A 487 3.12 -15.91 20.04
CA SER A 487 4.44 -15.88 19.38
C SER A 487 4.66 -14.60 18.57
N MET A 488 3.69 -13.68 18.61
CA MET A 488 3.59 -12.50 17.73
C MET A 488 3.21 -11.20 18.47
N ASP A 489 3.69 -11.00 19.69
CA ASP A 489 3.20 -9.92 20.56
C ASP A 489 4.02 -8.63 20.38
N SER A 490 3.45 -7.67 19.64
CA SER A 490 4.11 -6.40 19.29
C SER A 490 4.26 -5.39 20.45
N GLY A 491 3.60 -5.64 21.58
CA GLY A 491 3.47 -4.70 22.70
C GLY A 491 3.76 -5.29 24.08
N VAL A 492 4.51 -6.40 24.16
CA VAL A 492 4.87 -7.04 25.42
C VAL A 492 6.25 -6.60 25.87
N ASN A 493 6.39 -6.26 27.16
CA ASN A 493 7.65 -5.84 27.79
C ASN A 493 8.41 -4.76 27.00
N MET A 494 7.72 -3.68 26.64
CA MET A 494 8.33 -2.54 25.93
C MET A 494 9.20 -1.73 26.89
N ALA A 495 10.52 -1.76 26.68
CA ALA A 495 11.47 -0.94 27.44
C ALA A 495 11.42 0.54 26.98
N PRO A 496 11.74 1.50 27.87
CA PRO A 496 11.80 2.92 27.51
C PRO A 496 12.70 3.21 26.32
N GLY A 497 12.15 3.83 25.28
CA GLY A 497 12.94 4.25 24.12
C GLY A 497 13.49 3.11 23.25
N VAL A 498 12.97 1.89 23.38
CA VAL A 498 13.41 0.72 22.57
C VAL A 498 12.31 0.30 21.60
N LEU A 499 12.69 0.01 20.36
CA LEU A 499 11.79 -0.51 19.33
C LEU A 499 11.77 -2.04 19.35
N ASN A 500 10.57 -2.63 19.24
CA ASN A 500 10.45 -4.02 18.80
C ASN A 500 10.71 -4.07 17.29
N ILE A 501 11.87 -4.58 16.88
CA ILE A 501 12.28 -4.64 15.47
C ILE A 501 11.90 -5.96 14.78
N LEU A 502 11.63 -7.02 15.56
CA LEU A 502 11.26 -8.32 15.02
C LEU A 502 9.79 -8.33 14.59
N GLN A 503 8.92 -7.81 15.45
CA GLN A 503 7.47 -7.73 15.21
C GLN A 503 6.95 -6.35 15.62
N PRO A 504 7.31 -5.30 14.85
CA PRO A 504 6.98 -3.92 15.20
C PRO A 504 5.49 -3.59 15.19
N TYR A 505 4.64 -4.45 14.59
CA TYR A 505 3.23 -4.19 14.42
C TYR A 505 2.40 -5.43 14.72
N THR A 506 1.26 -5.21 15.36
CA THR A 506 0.12 -6.13 15.35
C THR A 506 -0.96 -5.57 14.44
N SER A 507 -1.67 -6.45 13.72
CA SER A 507 -2.79 -6.08 12.87
C SER A 507 -4.07 -6.62 13.49
N LEU A 508 -4.99 -5.73 13.88
CA LEU A 508 -6.32 -6.16 14.31
C LEU A 508 -7.25 -6.07 13.11
N LEU A 509 -7.59 -7.22 12.53
CA LEU A 509 -8.70 -7.26 11.58
C LEU A 509 -9.97 -6.82 12.29
N TYR A 510 -10.82 -6.07 11.59
CA TYR A 510 -12.02 -5.47 12.14
C TYR A 510 -13.00 -6.51 12.75
N SER A 511 -12.94 -7.78 12.31
CA SER A 511 -13.70 -8.91 12.88
C SER A 511 -13.04 -9.61 14.07
N ALA A 512 -11.78 -9.31 14.38
CA ALA A 512 -10.98 -10.00 15.41
C ALA A 512 -11.05 -9.34 16.79
N SER A 513 -11.77 -8.23 16.95
CA SER A 513 -12.07 -7.66 18.27
C SER A 513 -13.24 -8.42 18.91
N ASN A 514 -12.90 -9.51 19.60
CA ASN A 514 -13.69 -10.22 20.62
C ASN A 514 -15.09 -10.64 20.18
N ASP A 515 -15.27 -11.83 19.60
CA ASP A 515 -16.50 -12.63 19.34
C ASP A 515 -17.83 -11.95 18.87
N VAL A 516 -17.90 -10.62 18.81
CA VAL A 516 -19.10 -9.80 18.56
C VAL A 516 -18.76 -8.44 17.92
N GLY A 517 -17.49 -8.12 17.63
CA GLY A 517 -17.13 -6.89 16.88
C GLY A 517 -17.48 -5.58 17.61
N GLY A 518 -17.39 -5.57 18.94
CA GLY A 518 -17.73 -4.42 19.79
C GLY A 518 -16.56 -3.44 20.01
N PRO A 519 -16.81 -2.26 20.61
CA PRO A 519 -15.76 -1.33 21.02
C PRO A 519 -14.74 -2.01 21.95
N TYR A 520 -13.47 -1.75 21.70
CA TYR A 520 -12.38 -2.23 22.55
C TYR A 520 -11.54 -1.06 23.08
N GLN A 521 -10.67 -1.35 24.04
CA GLN A 521 -9.79 -0.38 24.65
C GLN A 521 -8.36 -0.89 24.71
N PHE A 522 -7.41 0.05 24.74
CA PHE A 522 -6.00 -0.20 25.00
C PHE A 522 -5.70 0.11 26.46
N MET A 523 -5.06 -0.84 27.13
CA MET A 523 -4.61 -0.75 28.51
C MET A 523 -3.09 -0.92 28.58
N ALA A 524 -2.48 -0.40 29.64
CA ALA A 524 -1.05 -0.50 29.89
C ALA A 524 -0.78 -1.06 31.28
N TYR A 525 0.25 -1.89 31.38
CA TYR A 525 0.64 -2.60 32.60
C TYR A 525 2.13 -2.36 32.87
N SER A 526 2.48 -2.22 34.14
CA SER A 526 3.86 -2.30 34.60
C SER A 526 4.29 -3.77 34.57
N SER A 527 5.22 -4.09 33.68
CA SER A 527 5.58 -5.48 33.37
C SER A 527 7.03 -5.79 33.69
N LEU A 528 7.35 -7.08 33.72
CA LEU A 528 8.73 -7.60 33.77
C LEU A 528 8.82 -8.76 32.78
N PRO A 529 10.03 -9.12 32.30
CA PRO A 529 10.21 -10.29 31.43
C PRO A 529 9.56 -11.58 31.95
N THR A 530 9.49 -11.74 33.28
CA THR A 530 8.89 -12.89 33.97
C THR A 530 7.43 -12.73 34.36
N ARG A 531 6.81 -11.56 34.13
CA ARG A 531 5.44 -11.24 34.58
C ARG A 531 4.70 -10.42 33.52
N ILE A 532 3.88 -11.11 32.74
CA ILE A 532 3.09 -10.56 31.63
C ILE A 532 1.60 -10.86 31.92
N PRO A 533 0.68 -9.88 31.80
CA PRO A 533 0.93 -8.49 31.43
C PRO A 533 1.54 -7.65 32.56
N GLY A 534 1.58 -8.14 33.80
CA GLY A 534 2.11 -7.41 34.96
C GLY A 534 1.02 -6.78 35.82
N ASP A 535 1.33 -5.67 36.49
CA ASP A 535 0.36 -4.92 37.31
C ASP A 535 -0.30 -3.83 36.46
N TRP A 536 -1.63 -3.73 36.54
CA TRP A 536 -2.37 -2.71 35.79
C TRP A 536 -2.01 -1.31 36.25
N LEU A 537 -1.72 -0.41 35.30
CA LEU A 537 -1.49 1.01 35.55
C LEU A 537 -2.83 1.76 35.62
N GLU A 538 -3.51 1.67 36.77
CA GLU A 538 -4.80 2.34 37.02
C GLU A 538 -4.78 3.85 36.77
N GLN A 539 -3.63 4.50 36.97
CA GLN A 539 -3.42 5.92 36.72
C GLN A 539 -3.38 6.29 35.23
N VAL A 540 -3.12 5.33 34.34
CA VAL A 540 -3.14 5.53 32.89
C VAL A 540 -4.54 5.18 32.40
N LYS A 541 -5.34 6.22 32.13
CA LYS A 541 -6.71 6.04 31.63
C LYS A 541 -6.71 5.16 30.37
N PRO A 542 -7.51 4.07 30.33
CA PRO A 542 -7.66 3.26 29.12
C PRO A 542 -8.09 4.09 27.91
N MET A 543 -7.52 3.76 26.76
CA MET A 543 -7.80 4.46 25.50
C MET A 543 -8.84 3.68 24.69
N SER A 544 -10.00 4.27 24.39
CA SER A 544 -10.98 3.62 23.52
C SER A 544 -10.52 3.59 22.07
N SER A 545 -10.85 2.51 21.34
CA SER A 545 -10.60 2.40 19.90
C SER A 545 -11.19 3.59 19.12
N MET A 546 -12.32 4.14 19.56
CA MET A 546 -13.00 5.27 18.88
C MET A 546 -12.15 6.55 18.87
N GLN A 547 -11.14 6.67 19.73
CA GLN A 547 -10.18 7.78 19.68
C GLN A 547 -9.24 7.72 18.46
N LEU A 548 -9.25 6.60 17.73
CA LEU A 548 -8.53 6.42 16.48
C LEU A 548 -9.32 6.89 15.25
N VAL A 549 -10.51 7.46 15.46
CA VAL A 549 -11.32 8.11 14.41
C VAL A 549 -11.02 9.61 14.43
N ALA A 550 -10.39 10.11 13.37
CA ALA A 550 -9.92 11.49 13.32
C ALA A 550 -11.07 12.51 13.35
N ASN A 551 -12.16 12.21 12.62
CA ASN A 551 -13.31 13.10 12.49
C ASN A 551 -14.63 12.32 12.55
N PRO A 552 -15.22 12.12 13.74
CA PRO A 552 -16.50 11.42 13.88
C PRO A 552 -17.64 12.06 13.08
N LYS A 553 -17.60 13.38 12.85
CA LYS A 553 -18.65 14.09 12.12
C LYS A 553 -18.74 13.67 10.65
N LEU A 554 -17.65 13.18 10.07
CA LEU A 554 -17.64 12.63 8.71
C LEU A 554 -18.68 11.50 8.53
N TYR A 555 -18.94 10.74 9.59
CA TYR A 555 -19.88 9.62 9.58
C TYR A 555 -21.27 10.06 10.04
N THR A 556 -21.35 10.81 11.15
CA THR A 556 -22.65 11.20 11.72
C THR A 556 -23.42 12.21 10.87
N ALA A 557 -22.73 13.04 10.07
CA ALA A 557 -23.39 14.05 9.22
C ALA A 557 -24.34 13.42 8.18
N VAL A 558 -24.08 12.17 7.79
CA VAL A 558 -24.88 11.40 6.83
C VAL A 558 -25.65 10.26 7.49
N GLY A 559 -25.83 10.32 8.82
CA GLY A 559 -26.56 9.30 9.58
C GLY A 559 -25.87 7.94 9.67
N ARG A 560 -24.56 7.85 9.38
CA ARG A 560 -23.81 6.58 9.48
C ARG A 560 -23.25 6.36 10.89
N LYS A 561 -23.09 5.08 11.24
CA LYS A 561 -22.40 4.65 12.46
C LYS A 561 -20.94 5.10 12.42
N VAL A 562 -20.46 5.70 13.51
CA VAL A 562 -19.02 5.99 13.67
C VAL A 562 -18.28 4.66 13.78
N PRO A 563 -17.25 4.41 12.95
CA PRO A 563 -16.51 3.16 13.01
C PRO A 563 -15.74 3.04 14.33
N LEU A 564 -15.37 1.82 14.71
CA LEU A 564 -14.64 1.58 15.95
C LEU A 564 -13.25 2.22 15.94
N HIS A 565 -12.62 2.31 14.77
CA HIS A 565 -11.35 2.97 14.50
C HIS A 565 -11.22 3.12 12.98
N GLU A 566 -10.32 3.96 12.51
CA GLU A 566 -10.03 4.10 11.07
C GLU A 566 -8.85 3.20 10.64
N PRO A 567 -8.76 2.84 9.36
CA PRO A 567 -7.58 2.17 8.84
C PRO A 567 -6.38 3.12 8.87
N GLY A 568 -5.21 2.53 9.06
CA GLY A 568 -3.93 3.22 9.07
C GLY A 568 -2.84 2.43 9.79
N VAL A 569 -1.69 3.09 9.88
CA VAL A 569 -0.56 2.63 10.68
C VAL A 569 -0.42 3.58 11.85
N TYR A 570 -0.47 3.03 13.06
CA TYR A 570 -0.50 3.79 14.30
C TYR A 570 0.69 3.42 15.19
N SER A 571 1.29 4.42 15.82
CA SER A 571 2.13 4.24 17.01
C SER A 571 1.38 4.73 18.23
N ILE A 572 1.26 3.86 19.23
CA ILE A 572 0.59 4.12 20.51
C ILE A 572 1.65 4.06 21.60
N ALA A 573 1.90 5.20 22.25
CA ALA A 573 2.92 5.31 23.29
C ALA A 573 2.31 5.61 24.66
N VAL A 574 2.89 5.06 25.73
CA VAL A 574 2.67 5.60 27.09
C VAL A 574 3.72 6.68 27.33
N ILE A 575 3.25 7.89 27.62
CA ILE A 575 4.06 9.09 27.88
C ILE A 575 3.70 9.70 29.24
N GLY A 576 4.55 10.58 29.76
CA GLY A 576 4.29 11.32 31.00
C GLY A 576 4.82 10.63 32.27
N ASP A 577 4.46 11.18 33.43
CA ASP A 577 4.92 10.72 34.76
C ASP A 577 3.76 10.06 35.54
N LEU A 578 3.99 8.82 35.99
CA LEU A 578 3.03 8.05 36.80
C LEU A 578 2.73 8.69 38.16
N LYS A 579 3.64 9.53 38.68
CA LYS A 579 3.49 10.20 39.98
C LYS A 579 2.83 11.57 39.87
N SER A 580 2.70 12.12 38.66
CA SER A 580 2.12 13.43 38.45
C SER A 580 0.59 13.34 38.40
N THR A 581 -0.08 14.24 39.13
CA THR A 581 -1.55 14.43 39.06
C THR A 581 -1.97 15.52 38.07
N SER A 582 -1.02 16.33 37.57
CA SER A 582 -1.29 17.40 36.61
C SER A 582 -1.63 16.84 35.23
N GLU A 583 -2.76 17.24 34.64
CA GLU A 583 -3.22 16.77 33.31
C GLU A 583 -2.17 16.91 32.19
N THR A 584 -1.31 17.92 32.29
CA THR A 584 -0.26 18.19 31.28
C THR A 584 1.00 17.36 31.49
N ARG A 585 1.11 16.61 32.59
CA ARG A 585 2.31 15.83 32.96
C ARG A 585 2.01 14.40 33.38
N LYS A 586 0.78 14.08 33.76
CA LYS A 586 0.36 12.74 34.17
C LYS A 586 0.51 11.75 33.02
N ALA A 587 0.73 10.49 33.38
CA ALA A 587 0.89 9.43 32.42
C ALA A 587 -0.39 9.20 31.59
N LYS A 588 -0.23 9.05 30.28
CA LYS A 588 -1.34 8.86 29.33
C LYS A 588 -0.89 8.17 28.04
N PHE A 589 -1.85 7.73 27.25
CA PHE A 589 -1.59 7.32 25.87
C PHE A 589 -1.40 8.53 24.95
N MET A 590 -0.45 8.41 24.02
CA MET A 590 -0.26 9.27 22.86
C MET A 590 -0.39 8.44 21.60
N VAL A 591 -1.17 8.92 20.64
CA VAL A 591 -1.39 8.25 19.36
C VAL A 591 -0.82 9.09 18.24
N VAL A 592 -0.08 8.45 17.35
CA VAL A 592 0.38 9.04 16.10
C VAL A 592 -0.08 8.14 14.96
N LYS A 593 -0.93 8.66 14.08
CA LYS A 593 -1.30 8.02 12.82
C LYS A 593 -0.28 8.43 11.74
N HIS A 594 0.29 7.46 11.06
CA HIS A 594 1.36 7.67 10.07
C HIS A 594 0.85 7.73 8.62
N THR A 595 -0.42 7.42 8.39
CA THR A 595 -1.11 7.56 7.10
C THR A 595 -2.03 8.78 7.15
N LYS A 596 -2.08 9.53 6.04
CA LYS A 596 -2.88 10.76 5.94
C LYS A 596 -4.17 10.58 5.16
#